data_AF-A0A1M7F2K9-F1
#
_entry.id   AF-A0A1M7F2K9-F1
#
_cell.length_a   1.000
_cell.length_b   1.000
_cell.length_c   1.000
_cell.angle_alpha   90.00
_cell.angle_beta   90.00
_cell.angle_gamma   90.00
#
_symmetry.space_group_name_H-M   'P 1'
#
loop_
_entity.id
_entity.type
_entity.pdbx_description
1 polymer ?
#
loop_
_entity_poly.entity_id
_entity_poly.type
_entity_poly.pdbx_seq_one_letter_code
_entity_poly.pdbx_strand_id
1 'polypeptide(L)'
;MFELFQGFFVVIVPLLLFLMACVVAAMALFLPDQQDLVLLAIPAALAALVLLIAARLRAPRRTSVPEPRHASDRRQYVIVDGSNVMHWKNEVPSLDTLREVLGDLTARGLTPGVVFDANAGYLLANRYLHHQDFAGLLGLPVERVMVVARGAPADPTILTAARNMKARVVSNDQFRDWADNHPEVHEPGHVIRGRYRGDRLVLDLGENPA
;
A
#
# COMPACT_ATOMS: atom_id res chain seq x y z
N MET A 1 -10.54 0.07 -11.67
CA MET A 1 -11.81 0.71 -12.08
C MET A 1 -12.79 0.89 -10.91
N PHE A 2 -12.78 0.02 -9.89
CA PHE A 2 -13.65 0.12 -8.71
C PHE A 2 -13.28 1.21 -7.68
N GLU A 3 -12.01 1.63 -7.57
CA GLU A 3 -11.59 2.62 -6.56
C GLU A 3 -11.91 4.08 -6.93
N LEU A 4 -11.99 4.41 -8.23
CA LEU A 4 -12.37 5.76 -8.66
C LEU A 4 -13.83 6.09 -8.29
N PHE A 5 -14.69 5.06 -8.24
CA PHE A 5 -16.09 5.20 -7.86
C PHE A 5 -16.29 5.45 -6.36
N GLN A 6 -15.42 4.91 -5.49
CA GLN A 6 -15.57 5.07 -4.04
C GLN A 6 -15.27 6.50 -3.57
N GLY A 7 -14.22 7.15 -4.08
CA GLY A 7 -13.90 8.54 -3.73
C GLY A 7 -14.93 9.55 -4.26
N PHE A 8 -15.49 9.29 -5.45
CA PHE A 8 -16.50 10.13 -6.09
C PHE A 8 -17.82 10.11 -5.30
N PHE A 9 -18.25 8.93 -4.83
CA PHE A 9 -19.49 8.75 -4.08
C PHE A 9 -19.46 9.43 -2.70
N VAL A 10 -18.31 9.42 -2.02
CA VAL A 10 -18.14 9.98 -0.66
C VAL A 10 -18.26 11.51 -0.64
N VAL A 11 -18.01 12.20 -1.77
CA VAL A 11 -18.12 13.66 -1.86
C VAL A 11 -19.41 14.10 -2.55
N ILE A 12 -19.87 13.35 -3.55
CA ILE A 12 -21.03 13.74 -4.35
C ILE A 12 -22.34 13.53 -3.60
N VAL A 13 -22.47 12.44 -2.86
CA VAL A 13 -23.68 12.19 -2.06
C VAL A 13 -23.93 13.31 -1.04
N PRO A 14 -22.96 13.72 -0.19
CA PRO A 14 -23.20 14.84 0.72
C PRO A 14 -23.35 16.19 0.00
N LEU A 15 -22.69 16.41 -1.15
CA LEU A 15 -22.88 17.63 -1.94
C LEU A 15 -24.30 17.72 -2.54
N LEU A 16 -24.84 16.62 -3.06
CA LEU A 16 -26.21 16.54 -3.57
C LEU A 16 -27.23 16.74 -2.45
N LEU A 17 -27.00 16.13 -1.27
CA LEU A 17 -27.85 16.35 -0.10
C LEU A 17 -27.82 17.82 0.36
N PHE A 18 -26.65 18.46 0.34
CA PHE A 18 -26.49 19.88 0.68
C PHE A 18 -27.21 20.79 -0.32
N LEU A 19 -27.03 20.57 -1.63
CA LEU A 19 -27.72 21.35 -2.67
C LEU A 19 -29.23 21.17 -2.59
N MET A 20 -29.71 19.94 -2.35
CA MET A 20 -31.14 19.68 -2.16
C MET A 20 -31.68 20.38 -0.91
N ALA A 21 -30.94 20.39 0.20
CA ALA A 21 -31.31 21.14 1.40
C ALA A 21 -31.35 22.66 1.16
N CYS A 22 -30.42 23.22 0.37
CA CYS A 22 -30.43 24.63 -0.01
C CYS A 22 -31.62 25.01 -0.89
N VAL A 23 -32.01 24.15 -1.84
CA VAL A 23 -33.20 24.37 -2.70
C VAL A 23 -34.48 24.32 -1.87
N VAL A 24 -34.61 23.37 -0.95
CA VAL A 24 -35.75 23.28 -0.03
C VAL A 24 -35.82 24.50 0.88
N ALA A 25 -34.68 24.95 1.43
CA ALA A 25 -34.62 26.16 2.25
C ALA A 25 -34.97 27.44 1.45
N ALA A 26 -34.51 27.55 0.20
CA ALA A 26 -34.85 28.66 -0.67
C ALA A 26 -36.34 28.66 -1.05
N MET A 27 -36.93 27.50 -1.37
CA MET A 27 -38.37 27.39 -1.64
C MET A 27 -39.24 27.70 -0.42
N ALA A 28 -38.79 27.34 0.80
CA ALA A 28 -39.49 27.65 2.03
C ALA A 28 -39.60 29.16 2.32
N LEU A 29 -38.68 29.99 1.78
CA LEU A 29 -38.75 31.45 1.89
C LEU A 29 -39.83 32.08 1.01
N PHE A 30 -40.34 31.36 0.00
CA PHE A 30 -41.36 31.85 -0.93
C PHE A 30 -42.78 31.29 -0.66
N LEU A 31 -42.95 30.41 0.33
CA LEU A 31 -44.24 29.80 0.70
C LEU A 31 -44.61 30.16 2.15
N PRO A 32 -45.55 31.11 2.39
CA PRO A 32 -45.77 31.73 3.71
C PRO A 32 -46.41 30.88 4.82
N ASP A 33 -46.45 29.54 4.71
CA ASP A 33 -47.23 28.69 5.63
C ASP A 33 -46.60 27.32 5.96
N GLN A 34 -45.27 27.16 5.84
CA GLN A 34 -44.58 25.89 6.17
C GLN A 34 -43.34 26.07 7.05
N GLN A 35 -43.53 26.67 8.23
CA GLN A 35 -42.47 26.89 9.22
C GLN A 35 -41.92 25.59 9.85
N ASP A 36 -42.67 24.48 9.79
CA ASP A 36 -42.26 23.18 10.35
C ASP A 36 -41.09 22.52 9.59
N LEU A 37 -40.96 22.81 8.28
CA LEU A 37 -39.88 22.26 7.46
C LEU A 37 -38.51 22.87 7.81
N VAL A 38 -38.50 24.10 8.32
CA VAL A 38 -37.29 24.79 8.78
C VAL A 38 -36.72 24.12 10.04
N LEU A 39 -37.60 23.61 10.91
CA LEU A 39 -37.22 22.96 12.15
C LEU A 39 -36.50 21.62 11.93
N LEU A 40 -36.78 20.93 10.81
CA LEU A 40 -36.09 19.69 10.42
C LEU A 40 -34.85 19.96 9.56
N ALA A 41 -34.88 20.97 8.71
CA ALA A 41 -33.80 21.27 7.77
C ALA A 41 -32.53 21.79 8.45
N ILE A 42 -32.66 22.63 9.50
CA ILE A 42 -31.53 23.19 10.24
C ILE A 42 -30.70 22.11 10.96
N PRO A 43 -31.27 21.21 11.78
CA PRO A 43 -30.48 20.18 12.44
C PRO A 43 -29.89 19.16 11.46
N ALA A 44 -30.58 18.86 10.35
CA ALA A 44 -30.04 18.01 9.29
C ALA A 44 -28.81 18.64 8.60
N ALA A 45 -28.87 19.94 8.30
CA ALA A 45 -27.74 20.67 7.74
C ALA A 45 -26.56 20.75 8.72
N LEU A 46 -26.84 20.94 10.02
CA LEU A 46 -25.82 20.95 11.06
C LEU A 46 -25.14 19.58 11.20
N ALA A 47 -25.92 18.50 11.20
CA ALA A 47 -25.40 17.14 11.26
C ALA A 47 -24.53 16.82 10.03
N ALA A 48 -24.96 17.21 8.83
CA ALA A 48 -24.18 17.05 7.60
C ALA A 48 -22.86 17.84 7.66
N LEU A 49 -22.88 19.09 8.16
CA LEU A 49 -21.68 19.91 8.33
C LEU A 49 -20.71 19.30 9.36
N VAL A 50 -21.22 18.79 10.48
CA VAL A 50 -20.42 18.09 11.49
C VAL A 50 -19.79 16.83 10.91
N LEU A 51 -20.52 16.04 10.12
CA LEU A 51 -19.96 14.87 9.43
C LEU A 51 -18.89 15.25 8.41
N LEU A 52 -19.06 16.36 7.69
CA LEU A 52 -18.11 16.85 6.68
C LEU A 52 -16.82 17.37 7.34
N ILE A 53 -16.94 18.09 8.47
CA ILE A 53 -15.81 18.52 9.29
C ILE A 53 -15.14 17.31 9.95
N ALA A 54 -15.90 16.40 10.54
CA ALA A 54 -15.37 15.17 11.13
C ALA A 54 -14.67 14.31 10.08
N ALA A 55 -15.16 14.22 8.84
CA ALA A 55 -14.48 13.52 7.76
C ALA A 55 -13.18 14.21 7.32
N ARG A 56 -13.10 15.54 7.40
CA ARG A 56 -11.87 16.31 7.12
C ARG A 56 -10.85 16.25 8.26
N LEU A 57 -11.31 16.18 9.51
CA LEU A 57 -10.45 16.14 10.71
C LEU A 57 -10.08 14.72 11.14
N ARG A 58 -10.96 13.74 10.89
CA ARG A 58 -10.72 12.29 11.04
C ARG A 58 -10.30 11.64 9.73
N ALA A 59 -10.06 12.41 8.66
CA ALA A 59 -9.18 11.95 7.62
C ALA A 59 -7.96 11.40 8.36
N PRO A 60 -7.64 10.11 8.22
CA PRO A 60 -6.54 9.52 8.96
C PRO A 60 -5.38 10.51 8.85
N ARG A 61 -4.67 10.74 9.95
CA ARG A 61 -3.28 11.21 9.82
C ARG A 61 -2.62 10.15 8.95
N ARG A 62 -2.72 10.35 7.64
CA ARG A 62 -1.83 9.81 6.63
C ARG A 62 -0.52 10.27 7.21
N THR A 63 0.17 9.36 7.88
CA THR A 63 1.60 9.43 8.03
C THR A 63 2.06 9.81 6.66
N SER A 64 2.40 11.09 6.51
CA SER A 64 2.73 11.70 5.24
C SER A 64 4.07 11.10 4.85
N VAL A 65 4.05 9.89 4.32
CA VAL A 65 4.98 9.52 3.27
C VAL A 65 4.70 10.56 2.19
N PRO A 66 5.65 11.46 1.89
CA PRO A 66 5.41 12.54 0.96
C PRO A 66 4.90 11.93 -0.35
N GLU A 67 3.70 12.31 -0.80
CA GLU A 67 3.30 12.10 -2.18
C GLU A 67 4.43 12.64 -3.06
N PRO A 68 4.90 11.89 -4.07
CA PRO A 68 6.00 12.33 -4.91
C PRO A 68 5.54 13.54 -5.73
N ARG A 69 5.77 14.72 -5.16
CA ARG A 69 5.74 15.99 -5.85
C ARG A 69 7.01 16.03 -6.70
N HIS A 70 6.82 15.96 -8.02
CA HIS A 70 7.81 16.03 -9.10
C HIS A 70 8.39 14.70 -9.56
N ALA A 71 8.31 14.48 -10.87
CA ALA A 71 8.88 13.38 -11.64
C ALA A 71 10.44 13.36 -11.67
N SER A 72 11.09 14.07 -10.74
CA SER A 72 12.55 14.14 -10.56
C SER A 72 13.03 13.54 -9.24
N ASP A 73 12.14 13.16 -8.31
CA ASP A 73 12.51 12.32 -7.17
C ASP A 73 12.55 10.86 -7.66
N ARG A 74 13.70 10.44 -8.21
CA ARG A 74 13.98 9.05 -8.67
C ARG A 74 13.95 8.07 -7.47
N ARG A 75 12.82 7.94 -6.78
CA ARG A 75 12.61 6.86 -5.81
C ARG A 75 12.65 5.56 -6.57
N GLN A 76 13.78 4.86 -6.43
CA GLN A 76 13.94 3.51 -6.96
C GLN A 76 13.20 2.56 -6.02
N TYR A 77 11.92 2.33 -6.33
CA TYR A 77 11.13 1.35 -5.61
C TYR A 77 11.72 -0.05 -5.81
N VAL A 78 11.67 -0.86 -4.76
CA VAL A 78 12.02 -2.28 -4.82
C VAL A 78 10.95 -3.08 -4.09
N ILE A 79 10.52 -4.19 -4.69
CA ILE A 79 9.57 -5.13 -4.09
C ILE A 79 10.36 -6.33 -3.58
N VAL A 80 10.30 -6.53 -2.28
CA VAL A 80 10.97 -7.62 -1.57
C VAL A 80 10.00 -8.78 -1.42
N ASP A 81 10.42 -9.95 -1.88
CA ASP A 81 9.74 -11.20 -1.58
C ASP A 81 10.07 -11.60 -0.14
N GLY A 82 9.19 -11.26 0.79
CA GLY A 82 9.40 -11.47 2.21
C GLY A 82 9.48 -12.95 2.57
N SER A 83 8.72 -13.79 1.87
CA SER A 83 8.68 -15.24 2.11
C SER A 83 9.94 -15.93 1.58
N ASN A 84 10.57 -15.43 0.52
CA ASN A 84 11.88 -15.92 0.08
C ASN A 84 13.01 -15.39 0.96
N VAL A 85 13.03 -14.07 1.19
CA VAL A 85 14.14 -13.37 1.86
C VAL A 85 14.31 -13.77 3.32
N MET A 86 13.21 -14.07 4.03
CA MET A 86 13.29 -14.47 5.44
C MET A 86 14.14 -15.74 5.66
N HIS A 87 14.34 -16.57 4.62
CA HIS A 87 15.16 -17.80 4.69
C HIS A 87 16.62 -17.60 4.26
N TRP A 88 17.04 -16.40 3.84
CA TRP A 88 18.38 -16.23 3.27
C TRP A 88 19.54 -16.49 4.24
N LYS A 89 19.30 -16.36 5.55
CA LYS A 89 20.30 -16.64 6.58
C LYS A 89 20.04 -18.02 7.18
N ASN A 90 20.94 -18.96 6.90
CA ASN A 90 20.90 -20.33 7.41
C ASN A 90 19.62 -21.14 7.07
N GLU A 91 18.85 -20.74 6.06
CA GLU A 91 17.58 -21.39 5.65
C GLU A 91 16.47 -21.38 6.72
N VAL A 92 16.68 -20.68 7.84
CA VAL A 92 15.69 -20.53 8.91
C VAL A 92 14.89 -19.25 8.68
N PRO A 93 13.54 -19.31 8.67
CA PRO A 93 12.72 -18.11 8.52
C PRO A 93 12.95 -17.16 9.70
N SER A 94 13.42 -15.95 9.40
CA SER A 94 13.69 -14.93 10.40
C SER A 94 13.29 -13.54 9.94
N LEU A 95 12.61 -12.81 10.83
CA LEU A 95 12.32 -11.39 10.64
C LEU A 95 13.59 -10.53 10.68
N ASP A 96 14.63 -10.95 11.40
CA ASP A 96 15.86 -10.18 11.50
C ASP A 96 16.62 -10.18 10.18
N THR A 97 16.67 -11.32 9.49
CA THR A 97 17.19 -11.42 8.11
C THR A 97 16.48 -10.43 7.19
N LEU A 98 15.16 -10.37 7.27
CA LEU A 98 14.37 -9.45 6.45
C LEU A 98 14.63 -7.98 6.83
N ARG A 99 14.73 -7.65 8.13
CA ARG A 99 15.09 -6.30 8.60
C ARG A 99 16.47 -5.86 8.13
N GLU A 100 17.46 -6.76 8.15
CA GLU A 100 18.81 -6.48 7.63
C GLU A 100 18.77 -6.14 6.14
N VAL A 101 18.03 -6.90 5.33
CA VAL A 101 17.86 -6.63 3.90
C VAL A 101 17.15 -5.29 3.66
N LEU A 102 16.05 -5.03 4.37
CA LEU A 102 15.32 -3.76 4.26
C LEU A 102 16.18 -2.56 4.67
N GLY A 103 16.99 -2.72 5.71
CA GLY A 103 17.95 -1.72 6.19
C GLY A 103 19.01 -1.42 5.14
N ASP A 104 19.63 -2.44 4.53
CA ASP A 104 20.63 -2.28 3.48
C ASP A 104 20.06 -1.63 2.22
N LEU A 105 18.85 -2.02 1.79
CA LEU A 105 18.16 -1.39 0.66
C LEU A 105 17.85 0.10 0.94
N THR A 106 17.35 0.41 2.13
CA THR A 106 17.03 1.79 2.54
C THR A 106 18.30 2.64 2.64
N ALA A 107 19.40 2.10 3.19
CA ALA A 107 20.68 2.77 3.29
C ALA A 107 21.28 3.12 1.92
N ARG A 108 20.91 2.37 0.87
CA ARG A 108 21.28 2.63 -0.52
C ARG A 108 20.33 3.60 -1.24
N GLY A 109 19.36 4.18 -0.54
CA GLY A 109 18.40 5.13 -1.11
C GLY A 109 17.23 4.49 -1.85
N LEU A 110 17.05 3.16 -1.74
CA LEU A 110 15.93 2.45 -2.33
C LEU A 110 14.71 2.55 -1.41
N THR A 111 13.51 2.45 -1.99
CA THR A 111 12.26 2.45 -1.22
C THR A 111 11.64 1.05 -1.24
N PRO A 112 11.86 0.22 -0.20
CA PRO A 112 11.36 -1.14 -0.18
C PRO A 112 9.86 -1.21 0.17
N GLY A 113 9.14 -2.02 -0.59
CA GLY A 113 7.87 -2.64 -0.20
C GLY A 113 8.05 -4.15 -0.08
N VAL A 114 7.25 -4.81 0.77
CA VAL A 114 7.38 -6.25 1.05
C VAL A 114 6.08 -6.95 0.71
N VAL A 115 6.20 -8.07 0.01
CA VAL A 115 5.09 -8.98 -0.28
C VAL A 115 5.38 -10.31 0.36
N PHE A 116 4.40 -10.83 1.10
CA PHE A 116 4.47 -12.15 1.73
C PHE A 116 3.44 -13.08 1.10
N ASP A 117 3.80 -14.35 1.01
CA ASP A 117 2.85 -15.43 0.82
C ASP A 117 1.92 -15.58 2.05
N ALA A 118 0.86 -16.37 1.89
CA ALA A 118 -0.12 -16.58 2.96
C ALA A 118 0.45 -17.39 4.16
N ASN A 119 1.57 -18.09 3.99
CA ASN A 119 2.13 -18.99 5.02
C ASN A 119 3.22 -18.33 5.86
N ALA A 120 3.81 -17.20 5.42
CA ALA A 120 4.90 -16.51 6.13
C ALA A 120 4.61 -16.29 7.62
N GLY A 121 3.37 -15.92 7.96
CA GLY A 121 2.99 -15.71 9.36
C GLY A 121 3.15 -16.96 10.22
N TYR A 122 2.76 -18.12 9.68
CA TYR A 122 2.89 -19.40 10.39
C TYR A 122 4.35 -19.82 10.55
N LEU A 123 5.20 -19.53 9.56
CA LEU A 123 6.64 -19.83 9.63
C LEU A 123 7.37 -18.96 10.66
N LEU A 124 6.94 -17.71 10.85
CA LEU A 124 7.62 -16.75 11.73
C LEU A 124 7.04 -16.68 13.15
N ALA A 125 5.74 -16.93 13.33
CA ALA A 125 5.04 -16.71 14.59
C ALA A 125 4.06 -17.85 14.96
N ASN A 126 4.08 -18.96 14.23
CA ASN A 126 3.18 -20.11 14.43
C ASN A 126 1.67 -19.74 14.44
N ARG A 127 1.31 -18.64 13.75
CA ARG A 127 -0.07 -18.16 13.60
C ARG A 127 -0.21 -17.36 12.31
N TYR A 128 -1.44 -17.19 11.83
CA TYR A 128 -1.68 -16.27 10.72
C TYR A 128 -1.32 -14.83 11.11
N LEU A 129 -0.58 -14.14 10.24
CA LEU A 129 -0.25 -12.72 10.36
C LEU A 129 -0.77 -11.98 9.14
N HIS A 130 -1.47 -10.89 9.39
CA HIS A 130 -1.94 -9.98 8.33
C HIS A 130 -0.90 -8.88 8.05
N HIS A 131 -1.11 -8.14 6.96
CA HIS A 131 -0.21 -7.06 6.53
C HIS A 131 0.07 -6.02 7.62
N GLN A 132 -0.89 -5.72 8.52
CA GLN A 132 -0.69 -4.79 9.63
C GLN A 132 0.24 -5.35 10.72
N ASP A 133 0.15 -6.66 11.02
CA ASP A 133 1.08 -7.31 11.95
C ASP A 133 2.51 -7.21 11.42
N PHE A 134 2.70 -7.57 10.14
CA PHE A 134 4.01 -7.52 9.50
C PHE A 134 4.56 -6.10 9.40
N ALA A 135 3.71 -5.11 9.08
CA ALA A 135 4.10 -3.71 9.08
C ALA A 135 4.63 -3.26 10.45
N GLY A 136 3.92 -3.62 11.53
CA GLY A 136 4.35 -3.36 12.90
C GLY A 136 5.67 -4.06 13.26
N LEU A 137 5.82 -5.33 12.88
CA LEU A 137 7.03 -6.10 13.14
C LEU A 137 8.24 -5.56 12.36
N LEU A 138 8.05 -5.09 11.14
CA LEU A 138 9.12 -4.58 10.28
C LEU A 138 9.40 -3.08 10.46
N GLY A 139 8.53 -2.35 11.17
CA GLY A 139 8.62 -0.90 11.27
C GLY A 139 8.36 -0.19 9.94
N LEU A 140 7.60 -0.82 9.04
CA LEU A 140 7.23 -0.27 7.74
C LEU A 140 5.81 0.31 7.78
N PRO A 141 5.49 1.32 6.93
CA PRO A 141 4.11 1.71 6.69
C PRO A 141 3.28 0.54 6.18
N VAL A 142 2.02 0.46 6.61
CA VAL A 142 1.10 -0.62 6.23
C VAL A 142 0.94 -0.72 4.72
N GLU A 143 0.97 0.41 4.01
CA GLU A 143 0.85 0.50 2.56
C GLU A 143 2.06 -0.08 1.81
N ARG A 144 3.17 -0.32 2.51
CA ARG A 144 4.37 -0.96 1.96
C ARG A 144 4.46 -2.44 2.26
N VAL A 145 3.44 -3.03 2.90
CA VAL A 145 3.40 -4.45 3.23
C VAL A 145 2.12 -5.07 2.68
N MET A 146 2.27 -6.14 1.92
CA MET A 146 1.15 -6.92 1.39
C MET A 146 1.30 -8.38 1.78
N VAL A 147 0.18 -9.03 2.11
CA VAL A 147 0.11 -10.48 2.30
C VAL A 147 -0.86 -11.02 1.26
N VAL A 148 -0.39 -11.96 0.45
CA VAL A 148 -1.17 -12.59 -0.61
C VAL A 148 -2.28 -13.45 0.00
N ALA A 149 -3.44 -13.47 -0.65
CA ALA A 149 -4.56 -14.28 -0.21
C ALA A 149 -4.21 -15.77 -0.22
N ARG A 150 -4.77 -16.53 0.75
CA ARG A 150 -4.55 -17.97 0.83
C ARG A 150 -5.05 -18.67 -0.45
N GLY A 151 -4.23 -19.56 -0.99
CA GLY A 151 -4.55 -20.33 -2.19
C GLY A 151 -4.24 -19.59 -3.51
N ALA A 152 -3.78 -18.33 -3.44
CA ALA A 152 -3.22 -17.64 -4.58
C ALA A 152 -1.68 -17.72 -4.57
N PRO A 153 -1.04 -17.91 -5.74
CA PRO A 153 0.42 -17.88 -5.85
C PRO A 153 0.96 -16.47 -5.58
N ALA A 154 2.07 -16.38 -4.82
CA ALA A 154 2.68 -15.11 -4.45
C ALA A 154 3.45 -14.47 -5.62
N ASP A 155 4.19 -15.29 -6.38
CA ASP A 155 5.03 -14.89 -7.52
C ASP A 155 4.35 -13.92 -8.49
N PRO A 156 3.17 -14.21 -9.10
CA PRO A 156 2.56 -13.27 -10.04
C PRO A 156 2.13 -11.97 -9.35
N THR A 157 1.79 -12.04 -8.05
CA THR A 157 1.44 -10.85 -7.27
C THR A 157 2.68 -9.97 -7.04
N ILE A 158 3.82 -10.57 -6.71
CA ILE A 158 5.12 -9.88 -6.57
C ILE A 158 5.52 -9.21 -7.88
N LEU A 159 5.51 -9.96 -8.99
CA LEU A 159 5.91 -9.48 -10.31
C LEU A 159 4.98 -8.39 -10.84
N THR A 160 3.66 -8.56 -10.65
CA THR A 160 2.67 -7.55 -11.03
C THR A 160 2.84 -6.26 -10.22
N ALA A 161 3.07 -6.37 -8.90
CA ALA A 161 3.34 -5.21 -8.05
C ALA A 161 4.61 -4.48 -8.51
N ALA A 162 5.69 -5.22 -8.80
CA ALA A 162 6.94 -4.66 -9.26
C ALA A 162 6.78 -3.93 -10.61
N ARG A 163 6.11 -4.55 -11.57
CA ARG A 163 5.78 -3.94 -12.87
C ARG A 163 4.98 -2.64 -12.71
N ASN A 164 3.91 -2.67 -11.93
CA ASN A 164 3.04 -1.50 -11.73
C ASN A 164 3.78 -0.32 -11.09
N MET A 165 4.73 -0.62 -10.21
CA MET A 165 5.53 0.39 -9.51
C MET A 165 6.83 0.76 -10.25
N LYS A 166 7.10 0.14 -11.41
CA LYS A 166 8.40 0.21 -12.10
C LYS A 166 9.57 -0.08 -11.15
N ALA A 167 9.37 -1.06 -10.28
CA ALA A 167 10.28 -1.46 -9.23
C ALA A 167 11.11 -2.67 -9.66
N ARG A 168 12.27 -2.85 -9.03
CA ARG A 168 13.04 -4.10 -9.10
C ARG A 168 12.51 -5.09 -8.06
N VAL A 169 12.73 -6.38 -8.28
CA VAL A 169 12.34 -7.45 -7.35
C VAL A 169 13.54 -7.90 -6.54
N VAL A 170 13.40 -8.11 -5.24
CA VAL A 170 14.43 -8.71 -4.37
C VAL A 170 13.96 -10.11 -4.00
N SER A 171 14.54 -11.12 -4.63
CA SER A 171 14.29 -12.54 -4.38
C SER A 171 15.42 -13.38 -4.98
N ASN A 172 15.65 -14.58 -4.44
CA ASN A 172 16.54 -15.57 -5.04
C ASN A 172 15.80 -16.56 -5.96
N ASP A 173 14.48 -16.45 -6.05
CA ASP A 173 13.69 -17.28 -6.96
C ASP A 173 13.85 -16.85 -8.42
N GLN A 174 13.71 -17.83 -9.30
CA GLN A 174 13.95 -17.65 -10.74
C GLN A 174 12.68 -17.28 -11.50
N PHE A 175 11.50 -17.37 -10.87
CA PHE A 175 10.19 -17.06 -11.45
C PHE A 175 9.93 -17.70 -12.84
N ARG A 176 10.48 -18.91 -13.09
CA ARG A 176 10.49 -19.56 -14.41
C ARG A 176 9.09 -19.73 -14.99
N ASP A 177 8.14 -20.13 -14.16
CA ASP A 177 6.75 -20.40 -14.57
C ASP A 177 5.99 -19.11 -14.95
N TRP A 178 6.55 -17.94 -14.63
CA TRP A 178 5.92 -16.64 -14.86
C TRP A 178 6.66 -15.79 -15.89
N ALA A 179 7.81 -16.26 -16.40
CA ALA A 179 8.65 -15.53 -17.34
C ALA A 179 7.93 -15.16 -18.65
N ASP A 180 7.03 -16.02 -19.14
CA ASP A 180 6.24 -15.73 -20.36
C ASP A 180 5.34 -14.51 -20.19
N ASN A 181 4.77 -14.33 -18.99
CA ASN A 181 3.90 -13.20 -18.66
C ASN A 181 4.69 -12.00 -18.11
N HIS A 182 5.92 -12.23 -17.65
CA HIS A 182 6.82 -11.28 -17.02
C HIS A 182 8.25 -11.38 -17.56
N PRO A 183 8.48 -11.05 -18.84
CA PRO A 183 9.81 -11.18 -19.45
C PRO A 183 10.87 -10.30 -18.77
N GLU A 184 10.45 -9.25 -18.05
CA GLU A 184 11.33 -8.38 -17.27
C GLU A 184 12.17 -9.14 -16.23
N VAL A 185 11.76 -10.34 -15.78
CA VAL A 185 12.54 -11.15 -14.84
C VAL A 185 13.89 -11.62 -15.42
N HIS A 186 14.03 -11.61 -16.74
CA HIS A 186 15.29 -11.92 -17.43
C HIS A 186 16.15 -10.69 -17.71
N GLU A 187 15.63 -9.48 -17.50
CA GLU A 187 16.41 -8.27 -17.66
C GLU A 187 17.51 -8.20 -16.59
N PRO A 188 18.78 -7.97 -16.97
CA PRO A 188 19.87 -7.82 -16.02
C PRO A 188 19.55 -6.71 -14.99
N GLY A 189 19.66 -7.06 -13.70
CA GLY A 189 19.42 -6.13 -12.60
C GLY A 189 17.94 -5.91 -12.24
N HIS A 190 16.98 -6.52 -12.95
CA HIS A 190 15.57 -6.47 -12.56
C HIS A 190 15.30 -7.27 -11.28
N VAL A 191 15.86 -8.48 -11.19
CA VAL A 191 15.84 -9.31 -9.99
C VAL A 191 17.16 -9.15 -9.24
N ILE A 192 17.11 -8.46 -8.12
CA ILE A 192 18.19 -8.28 -7.16
C ILE A 192 18.28 -9.54 -6.30
N ARG A 193 19.40 -10.26 -6.45
CA ARG A 193 19.69 -11.45 -5.65
C ARG A 193 20.50 -11.10 -4.43
N GLY A 194 20.46 -11.96 -3.42
CA GLY A 194 21.22 -11.75 -2.20
C GLY A 194 21.76 -13.05 -1.60
N ARG A 195 22.81 -12.92 -0.81
CA ARG A 195 23.39 -14.04 -0.05
C ARG A 195 24.06 -13.55 1.20
N TYR A 196 24.18 -14.44 2.18
CA TYR A 196 25.02 -14.24 3.35
C TYR A 196 26.41 -14.84 3.12
N ARG A 197 27.46 -14.08 3.44
CA ARG A 197 28.84 -14.57 3.55
C ARG A 197 29.27 -14.43 5.00
N GLY A 198 29.13 -15.51 5.78
CA GLY A 198 29.15 -15.42 7.24
C GLY A 198 27.97 -14.57 7.71
N ASP A 199 28.23 -13.56 8.54
CA ASP A 199 27.21 -12.62 9.01
C ASP A 199 26.99 -11.40 8.10
N ARG A 200 27.68 -11.33 6.97
CA ARG A 200 27.57 -10.18 6.06
C ARG A 200 26.59 -10.45 4.92
N LEU A 201 25.55 -9.62 4.85
CA LEU A 201 24.65 -9.55 3.70
C LEU A 201 25.39 -8.99 2.46
N VAL A 202 25.21 -9.64 1.32
CA VAL A 202 25.71 -9.19 0.02
C VAL A 202 24.55 -9.22 -0.98
N LEU A 203 24.15 -8.05 -1.47
CA LEU A 203 23.15 -7.88 -2.53
C LEU A 203 23.82 -7.65 -3.89
N ASP A 204 23.29 -8.27 -4.93
CA ASP A 204 23.67 -8.06 -6.33
C ASP A 204 22.68 -7.11 -6.98
N LEU A 205 23.01 -5.82 -6.97
CA LEU A 205 22.11 -4.76 -7.43
C LEU A 205 22.19 -4.51 -8.95
N GLY A 206 23.10 -5.20 -9.66
CA GLY A 206 23.53 -4.81 -10.99
C GLY A 206 24.21 -3.43 -10.98
N GLU A 207 25.18 -3.20 -11.86
CA GLU A 207 25.68 -1.83 -12.04
C GLU A 207 24.55 -0.96 -12.60
N ASN A 208 24.30 0.18 -11.93
CA ASN A 208 23.37 1.20 -12.40
C ASN A 208 23.90 1.69 -13.77
N PRO A 209 23.17 1.53 -14.89
CA PRO A 209 23.58 2.21 -16.11
C PRO A 209 23.44 3.70 -15.82
N ALA A 210 24.58 4.38 -15.71
CA ALA A 210 24.67 5.82 -15.53
C ALA A 210 23.94 6.57 -16.65
#